data_AF-B3T7F9-F1
#
_entry.id   AF-B3T7F9-F1
#
_cell.length_a   1.000
_cell.length_b   1.000
_cell.length_c   1.000
_cell.angle_alpha   90.00
_cell.angle_beta   90.00
_cell.angle_gamma   90.00
#
_symmetry.space_group_name_H-M   'P 1'
#
loop_
_entity.id
_entity.type
_entity.pdbx_description
1 polymer ?
#
loop_
_entity_poly.entity_id
_entity_poly.type
_entity_poly.pdbx_seq_one_letter_code
_entity_poly.pdbx_strand_id
1 'polypeptide(L)' 'MGVTEFLSGKKLIVILIGMGIIIVATISYMDWYDENVLNPRIWEDWSCEEMMRFALEVKDEEFTDVQQAKFHNDLSSCI' A
#
# COMPACT_ATOMS: atom_id res chain seq x y z
N MET A 1 -3.48 -44.42 6.10
CA MET A 1 -2.66 -43.34 6.66
C MET A 1 -3.62 -42.26 7.13
N GLY A 2 -3.81 -42.13 8.44
CA GLY A 2 -4.85 -41.26 9.02
C GLY A 2 -4.45 -39.79 8.93
N VAL A 3 -5.43 -38.88 8.87
CA VAL A 3 -5.20 -37.43 8.96
C VAL A 3 -4.35 -37.06 10.20
N THR A 4 -4.45 -37.87 11.25
CA THR A 4 -3.67 -37.78 12.49
C THR A 4 -2.17 -38.12 12.33
N GLU A 5 -1.78 -38.97 11.38
CA GLU A 5 -0.37 -39.27 11.07
C GLU A 5 0.27 -38.18 10.18
N PHE A 6 -0.56 -37.48 9.41
CA PHE A 6 -0.12 -36.35 8.59
C PHE A 6 0.21 -35.11 9.45
N LEU A 7 -0.49 -34.97 10.58
CA LEU A 7 -0.39 -33.86 11.53
C LEU A 7 0.48 -34.21 12.76
N SER A 8 1.65 -34.82 12.54
CA SER A 8 2.71 -34.78 13.55
C SER A 8 2.97 -33.33 13.93
N GLY A 9 3.05 -33.00 15.23
CA GLY A 9 3.13 -31.61 15.71
C GLY A 9 4.21 -30.76 15.03
N LYS A 10 5.32 -31.37 14.59
CA LYS A 10 6.36 -30.70 13.81
C LYS A 10 5.91 -30.27 12.41
N LYS A 11 5.12 -31.09 11.72
CA LYS A 11 4.56 -30.79 10.39
C LYS A 11 3.50 -29.70 10.47
N LEU A 12 2.67 -29.71 11.52
CA LEU A 12 1.67 -28.67 11.78
C LEU A 12 2.32 -27.29 11.96
N ILE A 13 3.40 -27.19 12.74
CA ILE A 13 4.11 -25.94 13.00
C ILE A 13 4.64 -25.33 11.69
N VAL A 14 5.23 -26.14 10.81
CA VAL A 14 5.75 -25.67 9.52
C VAL A 14 4.63 -25.11 8.62
N ILE A 15 3.47 -25.78 8.59
CA ILE A 15 2.30 -25.31 7.83
C ILE A 15 1.82 -23.96 8.37
N LEU A 16 1.70 -23.81 9.69
CA LEU A 16 1.26 -22.55 10.30
C LEU A 16 2.22 -21.39 10.02
N ILE A 17 3.54 -21.64 10.08
CA ILE A 17 4.54 -20.63 9.73
C ILE A 17 4.41 -20.26 8.25
N GLY A 18 4.29 -21.26 7.36
CA GLY A 18 4.11 -21.03 5.93
C GLY A 18 2.86 -20.19 5.62
N MET A 19 1.72 -20.51 6.26
CA MET A 19 0.50 -19.72 6.13
C MET A 19 0.67 -18.30 6.65
N GLY A 20 1.35 -18.12 7.78
CA GLY A 20 1.66 -16.80 8.33
C GLY A 20 2.47 -15.94 7.36
N ILE A 21 3.52 -16.51 6.75
CA ILE A 21 4.34 -15.82 5.75
C ILE A 21 3.50 -15.42 4.53
N ILE A 22 2.66 -16.33 4.02
CA ILE A 22 1.79 -16.04 2.87
C ILE A 22 0.84 -14.88 3.17
N ILE A 23 0.23 -14.86 4.36
CA ILE A 23 -0.70 -13.78 4.75
C ILE A 23 0.04 -12.44 4.81
N VAL A 24 1.18 -12.39 5.49
CA VAL A 24 1.98 -11.15 5.61
C VAL A 24 2.45 -10.66 4.24
N ALA A 25 2.95 -11.57 3.39
CA ALA A 25 3.39 -11.23 2.04
C ALA A 25 2.23 -10.71 1.18
N THR A 26 1.04 -11.32 1.29
CA THR A 26 -0.15 -10.89 0.53
C THR A 26 -0.58 -9.49 0.96
N ILE A 27 -0.66 -9.22 2.27
CA ILE A 27 -1.03 -7.89 2.77
C ILE A 27 0.00 -6.85 2.30
N SER A 28 1.28 -7.14 2.46
CA SER A 28 2.37 -6.22 2.05
C SER A 28 2.35 -5.96 0.54
N TYR A 29 2.05 -6.98 -0.27
CA TYR A 29 1.93 -6.84 -1.71
C TYR A 29 0.73 -5.98 -2.10
N MET A 30 -0.42 -6.16 -1.46
CA MET A 30 -1.62 -5.37 -1.74
C MET A 30 -1.40 -3.89 -1.41
N ASP A 31 -0.74 -3.61 -0.29
CA ASP A 31 -0.37 -2.25 0.12
C ASP A 31 0.57 -1.60 -0.90
N TRP A 32 1.65 -2.31 -1.26
CA TRP A 32 2.58 -1.86 -2.29
C TRP A 32 1.86 -1.62 -3.64
N TYR A 33 0.98 -2.53 -4.05
CA TYR A 33 0.25 -2.42 -5.31
C TYR A 33 -0.71 -1.23 -5.33
N ASP A 34 -1.39 -0.95 -4.22
CA ASP A 34 -2.21 0.25 -4.09
C ASP A 34 -1.36 1.52 -4.22
N GLU A 35 -0.24 1.60 -3.50
CA GLU A 35 0.60 2.80 -3.46
C GLU A 35 1.41 3.04 -4.74
N ASN A 36 1.78 1.99 -5.48
CA ASN A 36 2.72 2.11 -6.60
C ASN A 36 2.06 1.88 -7.97
N VAL A 37 0.91 1.21 -8.03
CA VAL A 37 0.26 0.85 -9.30
C VAL A 37 -1.10 1.52 -9.45
N LEU A 38 -1.99 1.40 -8.46
CA LEU A 38 -3.34 1.95 -8.56
C LEU A 38 -3.38 3.45 -8.26
N ASN A 39 -2.69 3.88 -7.21
CA ASN A 39 -2.71 5.24 -6.71
C ASN A 39 -1.28 5.78 -6.51
N PRO A 40 -0.45 5.83 -7.58
CA PRO A 40 0.92 6.29 -7.49
C PRO A 40 0.99 7.75 -7.04
N ARG A 41 1.99 8.05 -6.20
CA ARG A 41 2.30 9.40 -5.72
C ARG A 41 3.16 10.14 -6.76
N ILE A 42 2.51 10.81 -7.71
CA ILE A 42 3.19 11.45 -8.86
C ILE A 42 4.03 12.68 -8.43
N TRP A 43 3.66 13.30 -7.30
CA TRP A 43 4.25 14.51 -6.75
C TRP A 43 5.29 14.25 -5.66
N GLU A 44 5.79 13.02 -5.53
CA GLU A 44 6.75 12.65 -4.47
C GLU A 44 8.04 13.50 -4.53
N ASP A 45 8.50 13.81 -5.73
CA ASP A 45 9.71 14.61 -5.97
C ASP A 45 9.42 16.12 -6.16
N TRP A 46 8.17 16.57 -5.99
CA TRP A 46 7.80 17.96 -6.23
C TRP A 46 8.15 18.82 -5.02
N SER A 47 8.60 20.04 -5.29
CA SER A 47 8.71 21.06 -4.26
C SER A 47 7.33 21.52 -3.77
N CYS A 48 7.28 22.07 -2.55
CA CYS A 48 6.05 22.65 -2.02
C CYS A 48 5.44 23.74 -2.93
N GLU A 49 6.28 24.53 -3.60
CA GLU A 49 5.82 25.55 -4.55
C GLU A 49 5.13 24.92 -5.76
N GLU A 50 5.70 23.83 -6.31
CA GLU A 50 5.10 23.09 -7.42
C GLU A 50 3.76 22.46 -7.02
N MET A 51 3.69 21.84 -5.84
CA MET A 51 2.43 21.27 -5.32
C MET A 51 1.37 22.36 -5.10
N MET A 52 1.72 23.49 -4.47
CA MET A 52 0.79 24.60 -4.28
C MET A 52 0.27 25.15 -5.60
N ARG A 53 1.17 25.35 -6.57
CA ARG A 53 0.80 25.82 -7.90
C ARG A 53 -0.14 24.84 -8.60
N PHE A 54 0.14 23.54 -8.52
CA PHE A 54 -0.69 22.50 -9.11
C PHE A 54 -2.11 22.51 -8.51
N ALA A 55 -2.23 22.68 -7.19
CA ALA A 55 -3.52 22.81 -6.50
C ALA A 55 -4.26 24.11 -6.88
N LEU A 56 -3.56 25.23 -7.00
CA LEU A 56 -4.15 26.51 -7.42
C LEU A 56 -4.66 26.50 -8.87
N GLU A 57 -4.05 25.67 -9.73
CA GLU A 57 -4.49 25.43 -11.10
C GLU A 57 -5.64 24.40 -11.18
N VAL A 58 -6.13 23.88 -10.04
CA VAL A 58 -7.24 22.91 -9.91
C VAL A 58 -6.98 21.63 -10.72
N LYS A 59 -5.71 21.27 -10.87
CA LYS A 59 -5.31 20.06 -11.62
C LYS A 59 -5.39 18.79 -10.80
N ASP A 60 -5.48 18.91 -9.48
CA ASP A 60 -5.67 17.79 -8.56
C ASP A 60 -7.05 17.13 -8.69
N GLU A 61 -8.03 17.77 -9.35
CA GLU A 61 -9.32 17.15 -9.71
C GLU A 61 -9.18 16.00 -10.71
N GLU A 62 -8.06 15.91 -11.44
CA GLU A 62 -7.77 14.79 -12.36
C GLU A 62 -7.28 13.53 -11.61
N PHE A 63 -6.92 13.66 -10.33
CA PHE A 63 -6.51 12.54 -9.50
C PHE A 63 -7.70 11.71 -9.05
N THR A 64 -7.47 10.43 -8.75
CA THR A 64 -8.47 9.62 -8.04
C THR A 64 -8.73 10.20 -6.66
N ASP A 65 -9.90 9.92 -6.06
CA ASP A 65 -10.22 10.37 -4.70
C ASP A 65 -9.12 10.04 -3.67
N VAL A 66 -8.48 8.87 -3.82
CA VAL A 66 -7.38 8.41 -2.96
C VAL A 66 -6.12 9.23 -3.19
N GLN A 67 -5.76 9.46 -4.45
CA GLN A 67 -4.61 10.29 -4.80
C GLN A 67 -4.82 11.74 -4.36
N GLN A 68 -6.00 12.31 -4.57
CA GLN A 68 -6.33 13.66 -4.16
C GLN A 68 -6.26 13.82 -2.63
N ALA A 69 -6.82 12.87 -1.87
CA ALA A 69 -6.71 12.87 -0.41
C ALA A 69 -5.24 12.81 0.07
N LYS A 70 -4.41 11.95 -0.55
CA LYS A 70 -2.97 11.86 -0.26
C LYS A 70 -2.25 13.16 -0.61
N PHE A 71 -2.52 13.73 -1.79
CA PHE A 71 -1.93 14.97 -2.27
C PHE A 71 -2.21 16.14 -1.32
N HIS A 72 -3.48 16.33 -0.90
CA HIS A 72 -3.81 17.39 0.05
C HIS A 72 -3.20 17.17 1.42
N ASN A 73 -3.07 15.93 1.88
CA ASN A 73 -2.39 15.63 3.13
C ASN A 73 -0.90 16.01 3.05
N ASP A 74 -0.22 15.62 1.97
CA ASP A 74 1.18 16.01 1.74
C ASP A 74 1.32 17.54 1.58
N LEU A 75 0.43 18.19 0.83
CA LEU A 75 0.39 19.64 0.64
C LEU A 75 0.16 20.38 1.97
N SER A 76 -0.62 19.81 2.89
CA SER A 76 -0.84 20.42 4.21
C SER A 76 0.45 20.51 5.04
N SER A 77 1.43 19.64 4.78
CA SER A 77 2.73 19.69 5.44
C SER A 77 3.64 20.80 4.92
N CYS A 78 3.29 21.43 3.79
CA CYS A 78 4.00 22.57 3.21
C CYS A 78 3.58 23.93 3.79
N ILE A 79 2.49 23.99 4.58
CA ILE A 79 1.90 25.21 5.16
C ILE A 79 2.22 25.30 6.65
#